data_AF-A0A1C5T5K7-F1
#
_entry.id   AF-A0A1C5T5K7-F1
#
_cell.length_a   1.000
_cell.length_b   1.000
_cell.length_c   1.000
_cell.angle_alpha   90.00
_cell.angle_beta   90.00
_cell.angle_gamma   90.00
#
_symmetry.space_group_name_H-M   'P 1'
#
loop_
_entity.id
_entity.type
_entity.pdbx_description
1 polymer ?
#
loop_
_entity_poly.entity_id
_entity_poly.type
_entity_poly.pdbx_seq_one_letter_code
_entity_poly.pdbx_strand_id
1 'polypeptide(L)'
;MSRASSIHAVHPTPDPRGGIYPTEIQRIKNKIKLGDKISVNTEKGYVNINPDSTKPGIAHRRGTVIAKHKHLIVLEYPGGLTEAFRWAEIADKVAI
;
A
#
# COMPACT_ATOMS: atom_id res chain seq x y z
N MET A 1 28.30 -30.21 17.60
CA MET A 1 28.43 -28.74 17.70
C MET A 1 27.27 -28.11 16.95
N SER A 2 26.48 -27.34 17.68
CA SER A 2 25.41 -26.38 17.35
C SER A 2 24.52 -26.61 16.11
N ARG A 3 23.29 -27.09 16.36
CA ARG A 3 22.10 -26.82 15.53
C ARG A 3 21.82 -25.31 15.57
N ALA A 4 21.89 -24.64 14.43
CA ALA A 4 21.38 -23.28 14.29
C ALA A 4 19.86 -23.34 14.52
N SER A 5 19.39 -22.74 15.62
CA SER A 5 17.97 -22.54 15.86
C SER A 5 17.41 -21.64 14.76
N SER A 6 16.60 -22.22 13.88
CA SER A 6 15.73 -21.51 12.95
C SER A 6 14.88 -20.54 13.76
N ILE A 7 15.17 -19.24 13.66
CA ILE A 7 14.28 -18.20 14.17
C ILE A 7 13.09 -18.19 13.21
N HIS A 8 12.11 -19.05 13.48
CA HIS A 8 10.78 -18.90 12.91
C HIS A 8 10.30 -17.49 13.26
N ALA A 9 10.14 -16.63 12.26
CA ALA A 9 9.52 -15.34 12.44
C ALA A 9 8.15 -15.58 13.07
N VAL A 10 8.00 -15.28 14.36
CA VAL A 10 6.72 -15.34 15.05
C VAL A 10 5.88 -14.23 14.45
N HIS A 11 5.00 -14.59 13.53
CA HIS A 11 3.94 -13.70 13.09
C HIS A 11 3.01 -13.51 14.30
N PRO A 12 2.76 -12.27 14.77
CA PRO A 12 1.81 -12.08 15.85
C PRO A 12 0.47 -12.67 15.42
N THR A 13 -0.17 -13.40 16.35
CA THR A 13 -1.51 -13.96 16.16
C THR A 13 -2.44 -12.83 15.70
N PRO A 14 -3.20 -12.98 14.60
CA PRO A 14 -4.08 -11.92 14.13
C PRO A 14 -5.06 -11.51 15.24
N ASP A 15 -5.04 -10.24 15.64
CA ASP A 15 -6.04 -9.69 16.56
C ASP A 15 -7.41 -9.83 15.90
N PRO A 16 -8.41 -10.42 16.58
CA PRO A 16 -9.78 -10.54 16.06
C PRO A 16 -10.46 -9.20 15.75
N ARG A 17 -9.90 -8.07 16.20
CA ARG A 17 -10.38 -6.71 15.87
C ARG A 17 -9.97 -6.24 14.47
N GLY A 18 -9.02 -6.92 13.83
CA GLY A 18 -8.45 -6.49 12.55
C GLY A 18 -7.64 -5.19 12.63
N GLY A 19 -6.79 -4.94 11.63
CA GLY A 19 -5.99 -3.72 11.53
C GLY A 19 -4.64 -3.95 10.86
N ILE A 20 -3.99 -2.85 10.48
CA ILE A 20 -2.65 -2.86 9.89
C ILE A 20 -1.64 -2.74 11.03
N TYR A 21 -0.81 -3.77 11.23
CA TYR A 21 0.17 -3.79 12.32
C TYR A 21 1.44 -3.02 11.94
N PRO A 22 2.14 -2.40 12.92
CA PRO A 22 3.42 -1.72 12.68
C PRO A 22 4.48 -2.60 11.99
N THR A 23 4.48 -3.91 12.28
CA THR A 23 5.40 -4.89 11.68
C THR A 23 5.12 -5.11 10.18
N GLU A 24 3.85 -5.08 9.77
CA GLU A 24 3.46 -5.17 8.36
C GLU A 24 3.89 -3.91 7.61
N ILE A 25 3.68 -2.73 8.21
CA ILE A 25 4.18 -1.46 7.66
C ILE A 25 5.70 -1.51 7.49
N GLN A 26 6.45 -2.04 8.46
CA GLN A 26 7.89 -2.19 8.35
C GLN A 26 8.30 -3.16 7.23
N ARG A 27 7.62 -4.30 7.10
CA ARG A 27 7.89 -5.25 6.01
C ARG A 27 7.68 -4.62 4.64
N ILE A 28 6.59 -3.86 4.46
CA ILE A 28 6.29 -3.16 3.21
C ILE A 28 7.31 -2.07 2.92
N LYS A 29 7.70 -1.29 3.93
CA LYS A 29 8.78 -0.29 3.81
C LYS A 29 10.09 -0.91 3.33
N ASN A 30 10.40 -2.13 3.77
CA ASN A 30 11.63 -2.83 3.38
C ASN A 30 11.52 -3.45 1.98
N LYS A 31 10.32 -3.93 1.61
CA LYS A 31 10.06 -4.54 0.30
C LYS A 31 10.07 -3.51 -0.83
N ILE A 32 9.44 -2.36 -0.62
CA ILE A 32 9.29 -1.31 -1.64
C ILE A 32 10.56 -0.47 -1.77
N LYS A 33 11.06 -0.31 -2.99
CA LYS A 33 12.24 0.48 -3.36
C LYS A 33 11.86 1.70 -4.19
N LEU A 34 12.78 2.66 -4.29
CA LEU A 34 12.65 3.75 -5.26
C LEU A 34 12.69 3.16 -6.68
N GLY A 35 11.82 3.65 -7.56
CA GLY A 35 11.64 3.15 -8.92
C GLY A 35 10.64 1.99 -9.05
N ASP A 36 10.18 1.39 -7.95
CA ASP A 36 9.15 0.35 -8.01
C ASP A 36 7.84 0.91 -8.54
N LYS A 37 7.14 0.12 -9.36
CA LYS A 37 5.80 0.47 -9.85
C LYS A 37 4.73 -0.21 -9.01
N ILE A 38 4.05 0.54 -8.16
CA ILE A 38 2.99 0.04 -7.28
C ILE A 38 1.61 0.40 -7.81
N SER A 39 0.68 -0.54 -7.70
CA SER A 39 -0.73 -0.31 -8.03
C SER A 39 -1.46 0.19 -6.79
N VAL A 40 -2.24 1.25 -6.95
CA VAL A 40 -3.04 1.84 -5.89
C VAL A 40 -4.47 1.98 -6.40
N ASN A 41 -5.42 1.47 -5.62
CA ASN A 41 -6.83 1.68 -5.89
C ASN A 41 -7.24 2.98 -5.21
N THR A 42 -7.53 4.00 -5.99
CA THR A 42 -8.10 5.25 -5.48
C THR A 42 -9.60 5.23 -5.76
N GLU A 43 -10.41 5.40 -4.73
CA GLU A 43 -11.83 5.69 -4.94
C GLU A 43 -11.92 7.06 -5.60
N LYS A 44 -12.42 7.09 -6.84
CA LYS A 44 -12.80 8.34 -7.47
C LYS A 44 -14.17 8.69 -6.88
N GLY A 45 -14.27 9.87 -6.26
CA GLY A 45 -15.56 10.42 -5.85
C GLY A 45 -16.57 10.25 -6.99
N TYR A 46 -17.80 9.88 -6.61
CA TYR A 46 -18.91 9.52 -7.48
C TYR A 46 -18.79 10.05 -8.91
N VAL A 47 -18.48 9.16 -9.85
CA VAL A 47 -18.48 9.49 -11.27
C VAL A 47 -19.90 9.24 -11.74
N ASN A 48 -20.65 10.29 -12.06
CA ASN A 48 -21.95 10.16 -12.71
C ASN A 48 -21.72 9.56 -14.10
N ILE A 49 -21.69 8.23 -14.18
CA ILE A 49 -21.62 7.51 -15.45
C ILE A 49 -23.03 7.42 -16.06
N ASN A 50 -24.09 7.50 -15.24
CA ASN A 50 -25.49 7.59 -15.65
C ASN A 50 -26.32 8.46 -14.68
N PRO A 51 -27.38 9.17 -15.13
CA PRO A 51 -28.27 9.96 -14.28
C PRO A 51 -28.96 9.16 -13.16
N ASP A 52 -29.12 7.84 -13.36
CA ASP A 52 -29.93 6.96 -12.50
C ASP A 52 -29.10 6.03 -11.58
N SER A 53 -27.76 6.12 -11.58
CA SER A 53 -26.96 5.35 -10.63
C SER A 53 -25.60 5.99 -10.32
N THR A 54 -25.46 6.52 -9.11
CA THR A 54 -24.19 6.98 -8.55
C THR A 54 -23.45 5.79 -7.93
N LYS A 55 -22.63 5.08 -8.71
CA LYS A 55 -21.69 4.10 -8.16
C LYS A 55 -20.31 4.77 -7.97
N PRO A 56 -19.65 4.57 -6.83
CA PRO A 56 -18.26 5.02 -6.67
C PRO A 56 -17.40 4.33 -7.73
N GLY A 57 -16.70 5.13 -8.54
CA GLY A 57 -15.80 4.60 -9.56
C GLY A 57 -14.47 4.26 -8.91
N ILE A 58 -14.08 2.99 -8.88
CA ILE A 58 -12.73 2.61 -8.44
C ILE A 58 -11.78 2.88 -9.60
N ALA A 59 -10.80 3.77 -9.39
CA ALA A 59 -9.74 4.00 -10.34
C ALA A 59 -8.49 3.21 -9.91
N HIS A 60 -8.10 2.23 -10.74
CA HIS A 60 -6.84 1.52 -10.59
C HIS A 60 -5.72 2.34 -11.24
N ARG A 61 -4.81 2.88 -10.43
CA ARG A 61 -3.66 3.65 -10.92
C ARG A 61 -2.37 2.95 -10.57
N ARG A 62 -1.37 3.06 -11.45
CA ARG A 62 -0.03 2.51 -11.21
C ARG A 62 0.98 3.64 -11.19
N GLY A 63 1.57 3.86 -10.02
CA GLY A 63 2.54 4.93 -9.78
C GLY A 63 3.95 4.38 -9.56
N THR A 64 4.96 5.15 -9.96
CA THR A 64 6.37 4.87 -9.72
C THR A 64 6.78 5.50 -8.39
N VAL A 65 7.45 4.76 -7.52
CA VAL A 65 7.94 5.29 -6.25
C VAL A 65 9.09 6.26 -6.48
N ILE A 66 8.89 7.54 -6.18
CA ILE A 66 9.91 8.59 -6.36
C ILE A 66 10.53 9.06 -5.05
N ALA A 67 9.84 8.88 -3.91
CA ALA A 67 10.39 9.22 -2.60
C ALA A 67 9.82 8.34 -1.47
N LYS A 68 10.64 8.12 -0.44
CA LYS A 68 10.26 7.41 0.79
C LYS A 68 10.55 8.31 1.99
N HIS A 69 9.53 8.61 2.78
CA HIS A 69 9.64 9.36 4.02
C HIS A 69 9.28 8.48 5.23
N LYS A 70 9.55 8.98 6.44
CA LYS A 70 9.29 8.26 7.70
C LYS A 70 7.85 7.76 7.81
N HIS A 71 6.87 8.56 7.39
CA HIS A 71 5.43 8.27 7.52
C HIS A 71 4.69 8.16 6.18
N LEU A 72 5.33 8.54 5.07
CA LEU A 72 4.71 8.66 3.76
C LEU A 72 5.57 8.02 2.67
N ILE A 73 4.97 7.70 1.54
CA ILE A 73 5.61 7.35 0.28
C ILE A 73 5.03 8.23 -0.82
N VAL A 74 5.87 8.65 -1.77
CA VAL A 74 5.43 9.51 -2.88
C VAL A 74 5.51 8.72 -4.18
N LEU A 75 4.43 8.77 -4.93
CA LEU A 75 4.29 8.12 -6.23
C LEU A 75 4.14 9.17 -7.32
N GLU A 76 4.81 8.93 -8.45
CA GLU A 76 4.59 9.65 -9.69
C GLU A 76 3.78 8.80 -10.66
N TYR A 77 2.72 9.37 -11.20
CA TYR A 77 1.87 8.75 -12.22
C TYR A 77 2.22 9.26 -13.62
N PRO A 78 1.84 8.51 -14.68
CA PRO A 78 1.94 9.01 -16.04
C PRO A 78 1.31 10.39 -16.19
N GLY A 79 2.02 11.32 -16.82
CA GLY A 79 1.62 12.73 -16.92
C GLY A 79 2.19 13.65 -15.84
N GLY A 80 3.08 13.14 -14.97
CA GLY A 80 3.83 13.95 -13.99
C GLY A 80 3.04 14.29 -12.72
N LEU A 81 1.86 13.70 -12.53
CA LEU A 81 1.10 13.87 -11.30
C LEU A 81 1.78 13.11 -10.16
N THR A 82 2.11 13.81 -9.07
CA THR A 82 2.67 13.21 -7.86
C THR A 82 1.65 13.19 -6.73
N GLU A 83 1.48 12.05 -6.07
CA GLU A 83 0.64 11.92 -4.87
C GLU A 83 1.43 11.26 -3.73
N ALA A 84 1.15 11.69 -2.49
CA ALA A 84 1.74 11.12 -1.29
C ALA A 84 0.72 10.26 -0.54
N PHE A 85 1.13 9.06 -0.13
CA PHE A 85 0.32 8.11 0.62
C PHE A 85 0.96 7.81 1.96
N ARG A 86 0.13 7.58 2.98
CA ARG A 86 0.59 6.99 4.24
C ARG A 86 0.95 5.54 3.99
N TRP A 87 1.97 5.05 4.69
CA TRP A 87 2.34 3.63 4.58
C TRP A 87 1.21 2.66 4.95
N ALA A 88 0.30 3.07 5.84
CA ALA A 88 -0.88 2.28 6.18
C ALA A 88 -1.85 2.16 5.00
N GLU A 89 -2.05 3.23 4.22
CA GLU A 89 -2.94 3.21 3.04
C GLU A 89 -2.41 2.31 1.92
N ILE A 90 -1.08 2.16 1.84
CA ILE A 90 -0.43 1.23 0.91
C ILE A 90 -0.49 -0.20 1.43
N ALA A 91 -0.39 -0.40 2.75
CA ALA A 91 -0.45 -1.72 3.35
C ALA A 91 -1.76 -2.46 3.07
N ASP A 92 -2.86 -1.72 3.04
CA ASP A 92 -4.18 -2.25 2.71
C ASP A 92 -4.35 -2.56 1.21
N LYS A 93 -3.56 -1.93 0.34
CA LYS A 93 -3.76 -1.92 -1.11
C LYS A 93 -2.75 -2.75 -1.90
N VAL A 94 -1.61 -3.09 -1.30
CA VAL A 94 -0.62 -3.98 -1.90
C VAL A 94 -1.01 -5.40 -1.53
N ALA A 95 -1.78 -6.06 -2.41
CA ALA A 95 -1.88 -7.51 -2.39
C ALA A 95 -0.46 -8.07 -2.62
N ILE A 96 0.11 -8.69 -1.59
CA ILE A 96 1.35 -9.47 -1.69
C ILE A 96 1.01 -10.89 -2.08
#